data_AF-A0A3B4C3W6-F1
#
_entry.id   AF-A0A3B4C3W6-F1
#
_cell.length_a   1.000
_cell.length_b   1.000
_cell.length_c   1.000
_cell.angle_alpha   90.00
_cell.angle_beta   90.00
_cell.angle_gamma   90.00
#
_symmetry.space_group_name_H-M   'P 1'
#
loop_
_entity.id
_entity.type
_entity.pdbx_description
1 polymer ?
#
loop_
_entity_poly.entity_id
_entity_poly.type
_entity_poly.pdbx_seq_one_letter_code
_entity_poly.pdbx_strand_id
1 'polypeptide(L)'
;MAEVDNDGEQKTADKDDLEVLKELVDGLYHFRDHYFETHSVEDASRKQNDVTEEMNKTLKRLEEKEELYKHSAQYLLLRGRCLNITPQFSRAAEESLSRAVKLEPGLVEGWNTLGEQYWKKGDLIAAKTCFTGALQQSKNKVSLRNLSMVLRQLPPEGGAQDQGKRIMESVDLARQAVQLDVTDGTSWYILGNAYISLFFSSGQNPQMSQQALSAYSQAEKIDKASALNADLHFNRSTLFQYEEMFSSALAGYSRAAALDPGWEEPPEREKQLLDYLNQVTSLIENKGKVKARRLRNMLSSLSVSALGPCASPEFRSPTGRIGSLVPCSFSDLTHGHNAGAAALGKVVFSLATEGRMAFTFGMVDGEETCCVVMVYNISDGWGVLIGDTVVIPEPQVKRHSITHNDKTYNFRSIRVDSPLLLIVNGKRQAMQSQTATSVSYKPHTE
;
A
#
# COMPACT_ATOMS: atom_id res chain seq x y z
N MET A 1 0.36 -41.85 55.87
CA MET A 1 0.25 -40.38 55.74
C MET A 1 1.46 -39.88 54.98
N ALA A 2 1.42 -39.88 53.64
CA ALA A 2 2.42 -39.24 52.77
C ALA A 2 1.96 -39.16 51.30
N GLU A 3 0.65 -39.01 51.03
CA GLU A 3 0.11 -38.90 49.66
C GLU A 3 -0.53 -37.52 49.38
N VAL A 4 -0.31 -36.53 50.24
CA VAL A 4 -1.12 -35.28 50.21
C VAL A 4 -0.39 -34.07 49.59
N ASP A 5 0.92 -34.10 49.32
CA ASP A 5 1.64 -32.96 48.73
C ASP A 5 2.25 -33.18 47.33
N ASN A 6 2.32 -34.42 46.84
CA ASN A 6 3.00 -34.72 45.56
C ASN A 6 2.24 -34.17 44.33
N ASP A 7 0.90 -34.12 44.39
CA ASP A 7 0.06 -33.60 43.29
C ASP A 7 0.11 -32.06 43.19
N GLY A 8 0.39 -31.39 44.32
CA GLY A 8 0.60 -29.94 44.37
C GLY A 8 1.98 -29.53 43.87
N GLU A 9 3.04 -30.24 44.28
CA GLU A 9 4.40 -30.02 43.81
C GLU A 9 4.54 -30.30 42.30
N GLN A 10 3.94 -31.39 41.79
CA GLN A 10 3.97 -31.73 40.37
C GLN A 10 3.25 -30.67 39.51
N LYS A 11 2.05 -30.21 39.91
CA LYS A 11 1.34 -29.12 39.20
C LYS A 11 2.10 -27.81 39.20
N THR A 12 2.90 -27.54 40.23
CA THR A 12 3.71 -26.33 40.34
C THR A 12 4.93 -26.43 39.40
N ALA A 13 5.60 -27.59 39.38
CA ALA A 13 6.70 -27.86 38.46
C ALA A 13 6.25 -27.85 36.99
N ASP A 14 5.07 -28.41 36.69
CA ASP A 14 4.50 -28.42 35.34
C ASP A 14 4.19 -27.00 34.84
N LYS A 15 3.74 -26.12 35.75
CA LYS A 15 3.45 -24.72 35.44
C LYS A 15 4.74 -23.92 35.20
N ASP A 16 5.78 -24.16 36.00
CA ASP A 16 7.10 -23.54 35.82
C ASP A 16 7.73 -23.97 34.48
N ASP A 17 7.68 -25.26 34.13
CA ASP A 17 8.18 -25.78 32.85
C ASP A 17 7.51 -25.09 31.65
N LEU A 18 6.18 -24.99 31.66
CA LEU A 18 5.43 -24.36 30.57
C LEU A 18 5.67 -22.85 30.47
N GLU A 19 5.90 -22.16 31.59
CA GLU A 19 6.26 -20.74 31.57
C GLU A 19 7.67 -20.54 30.99
N VAL A 20 8.63 -21.39 31.33
CA VAL A 20 9.98 -21.36 30.72
C VAL A 20 9.91 -21.59 29.21
N LEU A 21 9.12 -22.56 28.75
CA LEU A 21 8.92 -22.79 27.31
C LEU A 21 8.27 -21.59 26.62
N LYS A 22 7.35 -20.91 27.31
CA LYS A 22 6.71 -19.69 26.81
C LYS A 22 7.71 -18.54 26.70
N GLU A 23 8.54 -18.31 27.70
CA GLU A 23 9.59 -17.29 27.66
C GLU A 23 10.56 -17.52 26.49
N LEU A 24 10.91 -18.79 26.19
CA LEU A 24 11.73 -19.12 25.02
C LEU A 24 11.06 -18.75 23.69
N VAL A 25 9.77 -19.06 23.54
CA VAL A 25 9.01 -18.72 22.32
C VAL A 25 8.79 -17.22 22.21
N ASP A 26 8.49 -16.53 23.31
CA ASP A 26 8.35 -15.07 23.33
C ASP A 26 9.68 -14.38 23.01
N GLY A 27 10.80 -14.88 23.54
CA GLY A 27 12.16 -14.43 23.19
C GLY A 27 12.49 -14.61 21.71
N LEU A 28 12.05 -15.71 21.11
CA LEU A 28 12.21 -15.98 19.68
C LEU A 28 11.43 -14.96 18.81
N TYR A 29 10.19 -14.63 19.17
CA TYR A 29 9.42 -13.57 18.48
C TYR A 29 10.04 -12.19 18.71
N HIS A 30 10.49 -11.89 19.92
CA HIS A 30 11.20 -10.64 20.22
C HIS A 30 12.45 -10.49 19.36
N PHE A 31 13.24 -11.56 19.20
CA PHE A 31 14.42 -11.60 18.33
C PHE A 31 14.08 -11.28 16.86
N ARG A 32 13.01 -11.86 16.30
CA ARG A 32 12.58 -11.57 14.92
C ARG A 32 12.10 -10.13 14.76
N ASP A 33 11.24 -9.68 15.67
CA ASP A 33 10.53 -8.39 15.57
C ASP A 33 11.48 -7.21 15.84
N HIS A 34 12.50 -7.41 16.69
CA HIS A 34 13.49 -6.41 17.07
C HIS A 34 14.88 -6.72 16.52
N TYR A 35 14.96 -7.52 15.44
CA TYR A 35 16.23 -7.97 14.85
C TYR A 35 17.19 -6.79 14.57
N PHE A 36 16.65 -5.68 14.03
CA PHE A 36 17.42 -4.48 13.69
C PHE A 36 17.75 -3.56 14.88
N GLU A 37 17.33 -3.90 16.11
CA GLU A 37 17.83 -3.22 17.31
C GLU A 37 19.19 -3.73 17.74
N THR A 38 19.52 -4.97 17.35
CA THR A 38 20.77 -5.66 17.69
C THR A 38 21.65 -5.94 16.48
N HIS A 39 21.09 -5.90 15.27
CA HIS A 39 21.78 -6.09 14.00
C HIS A 39 21.64 -4.85 13.12
N SER A 40 22.64 -4.61 12.28
CA SER A 40 22.62 -3.48 11.35
C SER A 40 21.73 -3.76 10.14
N VAL A 41 21.37 -2.75 9.36
CA VAL A 41 20.54 -2.95 8.15
C VAL A 41 21.34 -3.71 7.08
N GLU A 42 22.66 -3.61 7.11
CA GLU A 42 23.59 -4.37 6.28
C GLU A 42 23.46 -5.88 6.52
N ASP A 43 22.98 -6.29 7.70
CA ASP A 43 22.76 -7.68 8.07
C ASP A 43 21.37 -8.21 7.65
N ALA A 44 20.51 -7.37 7.03
CA ALA A 44 19.12 -7.73 6.69
C ALA A 44 19.00 -9.01 5.85
N SER A 45 19.96 -9.27 4.96
CA SER A 45 19.99 -10.49 4.13
C SER A 45 20.15 -11.79 4.94
N ARG A 46 20.66 -11.71 6.17
CA ARG A 46 20.83 -12.86 7.08
C ARG A 46 19.64 -13.09 7.99
N LYS A 47 18.77 -12.08 8.17
CA LYS A 47 17.65 -12.11 9.14
C LYS A 47 16.85 -13.41 9.08
N GLN A 48 16.44 -13.85 7.90
CA GLN A 48 15.61 -15.06 7.81
C GLN A 48 16.35 -16.35 8.14
N ASN A 49 17.64 -16.43 7.83
CA ASN A 49 18.46 -17.57 8.24
C ASN A 49 18.65 -17.57 9.75
N ASP A 50 19.00 -16.43 10.34
CA ASP A 50 19.21 -16.29 11.79
C ASP A 50 17.92 -16.62 12.57
N VAL A 51 16.76 -16.13 12.10
CA VAL A 51 15.44 -16.47 12.70
C VAL A 51 15.15 -17.96 12.58
N THR A 52 15.48 -18.59 11.46
CA THR A 52 15.30 -20.04 11.27
C THR A 52 16.24 -20.84 12.18
N GLU A 53 17.47 -20.39 12.39
CA GLU A 53 18.40 -21.02 13.33
C GLU A 53 17.93 -20.91 14.78
N GLU A 54 17.51 -19.74 15.22
CA GLU A 54 16.94 -19.54 16.55
C GLU A 54 15.64 -20.33 16.73
N MET A 55 14.79 -20.40 15.70
CA MET A 55 13.60 -21.25 15.69
C MET A 55 13.97 -22.72 15.93
N ASN A 56 14.96 -23.25 15.24
CA ASN A 56 15.38 -24.64 15.39
C ASN A 56 15.95 -24.93 16.79
N LYS A 57 16.68 -23.98 17.38
CA LYS A 57 17.16 -24.07 18.77
C LYS A 57 16.00 -24.12 19.77
N THR A 58 15.03 -23.23 19.63
CA THR A 58 13.83 -23.18 20.48
C THR A 58 12.96 -24.42 20.31
N LEU A 59 12.77 -24.90 19.09
CA LEU A 59 12.01 -26.12 18.79
C LEU A 59 12.63 -27.34 19.48
N LYS A 60 13.97 -27.47 19.44
CA LYS A 60 14.66 -28.58 20.11
C LYS A 60 14.40 -28.59 21.62
N ARG A 61 14.33 -27.40 22.25
CA ARG A 61 14.00 -27.27 23.68
C ARG A 61 12.55 -27.65 23.99
N LEU A 62 11.61 -27.33 23.10
CA LEU A 62 10.22 -27.77 23.20
C LEU A 62 10.13 -29.30 23.10
N GLU A 63 10.83 -29.90 22.13
CA GLU A 63 10.84 -31.35 21.90
C GLU A 63 11.35 -32.17 23.10
N GLU A 64 12.30 -31.63 23.88
CA GLU A 64 12.77 -32.23 25.15
C GLU A 64 11.63 -32.47 26.17
N LYS A 65 10.54 -31.72 26.05
CA LYS A 65 9.37 -31.77 26.95
C LYS A 65 8.11 -32.32 26.27
N GLU A 66 8.20 -32.77 25.02
CA GLU A 66 7.03 -33.20 24.23
C GLU A 66 6.28 -34.36 24.89
N GLU A 67 6.98 -35.40 25.33
CA GLU A 67 6.33 -36.58 25.91
C GLU A 67 5.54 -36.25 27.19
N LEU A 68 5.96 -35.22 27.93
CA LEU A 68 5.30 -34.76 29.15
C LEU A 68 4.04 -33.93 28.82
N TYR A 69 4.10 -33.07 27.80
CA TYR A 69 3.06 -32.06 27.55
C TYR A 69 2.35 -32.17 26.19
N LYS A 70 2.54 -33.23 25.38
CA LYS A 70 1.92 -33.40 24.05
C LYS A 70 0.38 -33.37 24.01
N HIS A 71 -0.27 -33.44 25.17
CA HIS A 71 -1.72 -33.33 25.34
C HIS A 71 -2.15 -32.00 26.00
N SER A 72 -1.21 -31.13 26.38
CA SER A 72 -1.48 -29.78 26.89
C SER A 72 -1.78 -28.83 25.73
N ALA A 73 -2.88 -28.08 25.83
CA ALA A 73 -3.24 -27.06 24.86
C ALA A 73 -2.16 -25.95 24.78
N GLN A 74 -1.63 -25.55 25.94
CA GLN A 74 -0.58 -24.55 26.04
C GLN A 74 0.72 -25.00 25.35
N TYR A 75 1.16 -26.24 25.56
CA TYR A 75 2.34 -26.77 24.87
C TYR A 75 2.14 -26.82 23.35
N LEU A 76 0.99 -27.29 22.90
CA LEU A 76 0.65 -27.34 21.48
C LEU A 76 0.60 -25.95 20.84
N LEU A 77 0.10 -24.94 21.58
CA LEU A 77 0.18 -23.54 21.19
C LEU A 77 1.63 -23.07 21.03
N LEU A 78 2.47 -23.29 22.04
CA LEU A 78 3.88 -22.86 22.03
C LEU A 78 4.67 -23.50 20.88
N ARG A 79 4.49 -24.81 20.66
CA ARG A 79 5.07 -25.52 19.52
C ARG A 79 4.57 -24.95 18.19
N GLY A 80 3.26 -24.71 18.09
CA GLY A 80 2.64 -24.10 16.92
C GLY A 80 3.17 -22.71 16.60
N ARG A 81 3.33 -21.85 17.63
CA ARG A 81 3.93 -20.52 17.53
C ARG A 81 5.38 -20.58 17.08
N CYS A 82 6.20 -21.43 17.70
CA CYS A 82 7.59 -21.64 17.30
C CYS A 82 7.70 -21.98 15.81
N LEU A 83 6.87 -22.92 15.33
CA LEU A 83 6.85 -23.35 13.93
C LEU A 83 6.18 -22.33 12.96
N ASN A 84 5.47 -21.33 13.47
CA ASN A 84 4.82 -20.27 12.70
C ASN A 84 5.71 -19.04 12.53
N ILE A 85 6.93 -19.00 13.06
CA ILE A 85 7.70 -17.75 13.06
C ILE A 85 8.17 -17.31 11.67
N THR A 86 8.46 -18.26 10.78
CA THR A 86 8.90 -17.96 9.40
C THR A 86 7.71 -17.72 8.47
N PRO A 87 7.89 -17.00 7.34
CA PRO A 87 6.80 -16.69 6.42
C PRO A 87 6.10 -17.90 5.79
N GLN A 88 6.78 -19.05 5.76
CA GLN A 88 6.31 -20.24 5.05
C GLN A 88 5.24 -20.99 5.86
N PHE A 89 4.27 -21.56 5.16
CA PHE A 89 3.28 -22.44 5.76
C PHE A 89 3.93 -23.70 6.36
N SER A 90 3.53 -24.06 7.59
CA SER A 90 4.01 -25.24 8.30
C SER A 90 2.84 -26.14 8.67
N ARG A 91 2.77 -27.31 8.02
CA ARG A 91 1.74 -28.32 8.32
C ARG A 91 1.79 -28.77 9.79
N ALA A 92 2.98 -28.89 10.37
CA ALA A 92 3.15 -29.26 11.78
C ALA A 92 2.64 -28.17 12.73
N ALA A 93 2.77 -26.89 12.36
CA ALA A 93 2.14 -25.79 13.09
C ALA A 93 0.61 -25.87 13.00
N GLU A 94 0.05 -26.04 11.79
CA GLU A 94 -1.41 -26.21 11.58
C GLU A 94 -1.97 -27.35 12.45
N GLU A 95 -1.31 -28.51 12.44
CA GLU A 95 -1.74 -29.69 13.22
C GLU A 95 -1.69 -29.44 14.74
N SER A 96 -0.61 -28.82 15.23
CA SER A 96 -0.46 -28.49 16.66
C SER A 96 -1.51 -27.48 17.10
N LEU A 97 -1.68 -26.39 16.36
CA LEU A 97 -2.61 -25.30 16.68
C LEU A 97 -4.08 -25.75 16.56
N SER A 98 -4.42 -26.54 15.54
CA SER A 98 -5.76 -27.12 15.38
C SER A 98 -6.13 -28.03 16.55
N ARG A 99 -5.16 -28.76 17.12
CA ARG A 99 -5.38 -29.55 18.33
C ARG A 99 -5.51 -28.67 19.57
N ALA A 100 -4.67 -27.64 19.70
CA ALA A 100 -4.72 -26.70 20.82
C ALA A 100 -6.11 -26.05 20.98
N VAL A 101 -6.65 -25.47 19.90
CA VAL A 101 -7.97 -24.80 19.94
C VAL A 101 -9.15 -25.77 20.11
N LYS A 102 -8.96 -27.06 19.81
CA LYS A 102 -9.98 -28.11 20.09
C LYS A 102 -9.99 -28.51 21.56
N LEU A 103 -8.81 -28.59 22.18
CA LEU A 103 -8.67 -28.90 23.60
C LEU A 103 -9.14 -27.74 24.46
N GLU A 104 -8.81 -26.51 24.03
CA GLU A 104 -9.18 -25.28 24.73
C GLU A 104 -9.74 -24.23 23.75
N PRO A 105 -11.06 -24.26 23.48
CA PRO A 105 -11.69 -23.31 22.56
C PRO A 105 -11.57 -21.84 22.96
N GLY A 106 -11.33 -21.55 24.25
CA GLY A 106 -11.10 -20.21 24.78
C GLY A 106 -9.70 -19.65 24.52
N LEU A 107 -8.78 -20.45 23.95
CA LEU A 107 -7.39 -20.07 23.71
C LEU A 107 -7.26 -19.11 22.51
N VAL A 108 -7.51 -17.82 22.74
CA VAL A 108 -7.52 -16.74 21.74
C VAL A 108 -6.25 -16.71 20.90
N GLU A 109 -5.08 -16.86 21.52
CA GLU A 109 -3.80 -16.85 20.84
C GLU A 109 -3.64 -18.05 19.89
N GLY A 110 -4.19 -19.22 20.25
CA GLY A 110 -4.24 -20.40 19.39
C GLY A 110 -5.06 -20.15 18.13
N TRP A 111 -6.22 -19.52 18.26
CA TRP A 111 -7.03 -19.13 17.11
C TRP A 111 -6.31 -18.12 16.20
N ASN A 112 -5.65 -17.11 16.77
CA ASN A 112 -4.89 -16.13 16.00
C ASN A 112 -3.73 -16.78 15.24
N THR A 113 -2.92 -17.59 15.93
CA THR A 113 -1.77 -18.26 15.32
C THR A 113 -2.22 -19.27 14.23
N LEU A 114 -3.34 -19.97 14.45
CA LEU A 114 -3.93 -20.86 13.45
C LEU A 114 -4.43 -20.08 12.22
N GLY A 115 -5.05 -18.92 12.44
CA GLY A 115 -5.48 -18.03 11.37
C GLY A 115 -4.31 -17.52 10.51
N GLU A 116 -3.17 -17.20 11.14
CA GLU A 116 -1.93 -16.84 10.44
C GLU A 116 -1.37 -18.00 9.60
N GLN A 117 -1.45 -19.24 10.09
CA GLN A 117 -1.08 -20.41 9.30
C GLN A 117 -1.98 -20.59 8.07
N TYR A 118 -3.29 -20.41 8.22
CA TYR A 118 -4.22 -20.43 7.07
C TYR A 118 -3.96 -19.28 6.10
N TRP A 119 -3.59 -18.10 6.59
CA TRP A 119 -3.15 -16.99 5.76
C TRP A 119 -1.92 -17.36 4.91
N LYS A 120 -0.88 -17.93 5.53
CA LYS A 120 0.33 -18.42 4.84
C LYS A 120 0.04 -19.54 3.83
N LYS A 121 -0.98 -20.36 4.09
CA LYS A 121 -1.49 -21.39 3.17
C LYS A 121 -2.26 -20.81 1.98
N GLY A 122 -2.67 -19.55 2.04
CA GLY A 122 -3.55 -18.89 1.08
C GLY A 122 -5.05 -19.18 1.30
N ASP A 123 -5.43 -19.87 2.38
CA ASP A 123 -6.82 -20.13 2.72
C ASP A 123 -7.40 -18.97 3.55
N LEU A 124 -7.75 -17.90 2.84
CA LEU A 124 -8.26 -16.66 3.45
C LEU A 124 -9.61 -16.86 4.17
N ILE A 125 -10.40 -17.86 3.76
CA ILE A 125 -11.71 -18.15 4.37
C ILE A 125 -11.52 -18.85 5.71
N ALA A 126 -10.62 -19.83 5.79
CA ALA A 126 -10.25 -20.46 7.05
C ALA A 126 -9.58 -19.46 8.01
N ALA A 127 -8.69 -18.59 7.49
CA ALA A 127 -8.08 -17.51 8.28
C ALA A 127 -9.14 -16.58 8.88
N LYS A 128 -10.10 -16.10 8.07
CA LYS A 128 -11.24 -15.27 8.53
C LYS A 128 -12.00 -15.97 9.65
N THR A 129 -12.29 -17.26 9.48
CA THR A 129 -13.04 -18.07 10.46
C THR A 129 -12.30 -18.13 11.79
N CYS A 130 -10.98 -18.34 11.77
CA CYS A 130 -10.16 -18.37 12.97
C CYS A 130 -10.15 -17.03 13.71
N PHE A 131 -9.90 -15.91 13.02
CA PHE A 131 -9.89 -14.58 13.66
C PHE A 131 -11.27 -14.17 14.18
N THR A 132 -12.34 -14.57 13.49
CA THR A 132 -13.72 -14.36 13.98
C THR A 132 -13.99 -15.19 15.23
N GLY A 133 -13.56 -16.46 15.24
CA GLY A 133 -13.67 -17.34 16.41
C GLY A 133 -12.92 -16.78 17.62
N ALA A 134 -11.70 -16.25 17.43
CA ALA A 134 -10.93 -15.59 18.47
C ALA A 134 -11.69 -14.39 19.09
N LEU A 135 -12.31 -13.55 18.26
CA LEU A 135 -13.10 -12.40 18.71
C LEU A 135 -14.39 -12.78 19.45
N GLN A 136 -14.96 -13.95 19.15
CA GLN A 136 -16.11 -14.49 19.91
C GLN A 136 -15.72 -14.90 21.33
N GLN A 137 -14.48 -15.34 21.53
CA GLN A 137 -13.97 -15.68 22.87
C GLN A 137 -13.59 -14.42 23.66
N SER A 138 -12.80 -13.54 23.05
CA SER A 138 -12.40 -12.29 23.68
C SER A 138 -11.97 -11.25 22.64
N LYS A 139 -12.45 -10.02 22.82
CA LYS A 139 -12.03 -8.88 22.00
C LYS A 139 -10.56 -8.57 22.25
N ASN A 140 -9.74 -8.64 21.20
CA ASN A 140 -8.29 -8.43 21.29
C ASN A 140 -7.74 -7.78 20.00
N LYS A 141 -6.62 -7.07 20.13
CA LYS A 141 -6.03 -6.30 19.02
C LYS A 141 -5.44 -7.16 17.89
N VAL A 142 -4.91 -8.36 18.20
CA VAL A 142 -4.33 -9.26 17.19
C VAL A 142 -5.42 -9.72 16.22
N SER A 143 -6.53 -10.25 16.72
CA SER A 143 -7.63 -10.72 15.87
C SER A 143 -8.26 -9.59 15.06
N LEU A 144 -8.42 -8.39 15.65
CA LEU A 144 -8.95 -7.22 14.94
C LEU A 144 -8.05 -6.81 13.76
N ARG A 145 -6.73 -6.75 13.97
CA ARG A 145 -5.75 -6.44 12.92
C ARG A 145 -5.77 -7.50 11.82
N ASN A 146 -5.68 -8.76 12.19
CA ASN A 146 -5.56 -9.85 11.23
C ASN A 146 -6.87 -10.01 10.43
N LEU A 147 -8.03 -9.85 11.08
CA LEU A 147 -9.32 -9.86 10.36
C LEU A 147 -9.44 -8.65 9.42
N SER A 148 -8.97 -7.47 9.85
CA SER A 148 -8.86 -6.29 8.97
C SER A 148 -8.03 -6.59 7.73
N MET A 149 -6.87 -7.23 7.86
CA MET A 149 -6.03 -7.64 6.72
C MET A 149 -6.75 -8.62 5.80
N VAL A 150 -7.37 -9.67 6.36
CA VAL A 150 -8.08 -10.70 5.59
C VAL A 150 -9.21 -10.11 4.76
N LEU A 151 -10.04 -9.25 5.33
CA LEU A 151 -11.19 -8.69 4.62
C LEU A 151 -10.80 -7.91 3.35
N ARG A 152 -9.60 -7.33 3.30
CA ARG A 152 -9.12 -6.59 2.12
C ARG A 152 -8.57 -7.50 1.02
N GLN A 153 -8.13 -8.70 1.38
CA GLN A 153 -7.54 -9.67 0.45
C GLN A 153 -8.54 -10.72 -0.03
N LEU A 154 -9.71 -10.84 0.61
CA LEU A 154 -10.72 -11.80 0.18
C LEU A 154 -11.17 -11.50 -1.26
N PRO A 155 -11.30 -12.55 -2.10
CA PRO A 155 -11.78 -12.40 -3.46
C PRO A 155 -13.16 -11.72 -3.47
N PRO A 156 -13.50 -10.94 -4.50
CA PRO A 156 -14.80 -10.29 -4.60
C PRO A 156 -15.92 -11.33 -4.74
N GLU A 157 -16.43 -11.81 -3.61
CA GLU A 157 -17.71 -12.51 -3.53
C GLU A 157 -18.80 -11.43 -3.56
N GLY A 158 -19.62 -11.39 -4.62
CA GLY A 158 -20.74 -10.44 -4.72
C GLY A 158 -20.41 -9.04 -5.29
N GLY A 159 -19.77 -8.96 -6.45
CA GLY A 159 -19.63 -7.68 -7.19
C GLY A 159 -18.95 -6.53 -6.42
N ALA A 160 -19.00 -5.31 -6.97
CA ALA A 160 -18.26 -4.16 -6.43
C ALA A 160 -18.83 -3.62 -5.09
N GLN A 161 -20.14 -3.78 -4.85
CA GLN A 161 -20.77 -3.28 -3.62
C GLN A 161 -20.34 -4.08 -2.38
N ASP A 162 -20.20 -5.40 -2.50
CA ASP A 162 -19.79 -6.22 -1.36
C ASP A 162 -18.28 -6.06 -1.08
N GLN A 163 -17.48 -5.76 -2.09
CA GLN A 163 -16.09 -5.33 -1.88
C GLN A 163 -16.01 -4.01 -1.08
N GLY A 164 -16.80 -3.00 -1.43
CA GLY A 164 -16.82 -1.72 -0.72
C GLY A 164 -17.20 -1.86 0.76
N LYS A 165 -18.21 -2.67 1.07
CA LYS A 165 -18.62 -2.97 2.46
C LYS A 165 -17.50 -3.63 3.27
N ARG A 166 -16.83 -4.64 2.69
CA ARG A 166 -15.71 -5.34 3.35
C ARG A 166 -14.53 -4.43 3.65
N ILE A 167 -14.23 -3.50 2.74
CA ILE A 167 -13.15 -2.51 2.96
C ILE A 167 -13.53 -1.54 4.09
N MET A 168 -14.78 -1.08 4.15
CA MET A 168 -15.24 -0.25 5.28
C MET A 168 -15.18 -1.00 6.62
N GLU A 169 -15.61 -2.27 6.64
CA GLU A 169 -15.48 -3.14 7.83
C GLU A 169 -14.02 -3.33 8.24
N SER A 170 -13.11 -3.51 7.27
CA SER A 170 -11.67 -3.59 7.52
C SER A 170 -11.12 -2.33 8.21
N VAL A 171 -11.54 -1.14 7.79
CA VAL A 171 -11.16 0.13 8.42
C VAL A 171 -11.69 0.22 9.85
N ASP A 172 -12.93 -0.20 10.08
CA ASP A 172 -13.52 -0.20 11.42
C ASP A 172 -12.77 -1.13 12.38
N LEU A 173 -12.47 -2.35 11.96
CA LEU A 173 -11.69 -3.31 12.74
C LEU A 173 -10.29 -2.79 13.07
N ALA A 174 -9.59 -2.18 12.09
CA ALA A 174 -8.28 -1.59 12.33
C ALA A 174 -8.34 -0.41 13.32
N ARG A 175 -9.37 0.44 13.23
CA ARG A 175 -9.61 1.51 14.21
C ARG A 175 -9.86 0.95 15.61
N GLN A 176 -10.66 -0.10 15.72
CA GLN A 176 -10.90 -0.76 17.01
C GLN A 176 -9.60 -1.36 17.58
N ALA A 177 -8.70 -1.90 16.76
CA ALA A 177 -7.39 -2.38 17.22
C ALA A 177 -6.54 -1.25 17.81
N VAL A 178 -6.48 -0.10 17.12
CA VAL A 178 -5.80 1.11 17.62
C VAL A 178 -6.45 1.63 18.91
N GLN A 179 -7.78 1.57 19.04
CA GLN A 179 -8.47 2.00 20.26
C GLN A 179 -8.16 1.11 21.46
N LEU A 180 -7.91 -0.18 21.26
CA LEU A 180 -7.48 -1.07 22.35
C LEU A 180 -6.06 -0.76 22.83
N ASP A 181 -5.19 -0.33 21.92
CA ASP A 181 -3.82 0.04 22.25
C ASP A 181 -3.30 1.10 21.26
N VAL A 182 -3.37 2.36 21.67
CA VAL A 182 -2.92 3.50 20.85
C VAL A 182 -1.39 3.55 20.73
N THR A 183 -0.67 2.75 21.52
CA THR A 183 0.80 2.66 21.50
C THR A 183 1.33 1.54 20.60
N ASP A 184 0.45 0.73 20.02
CA ASP A 184 0.81 -0.35 19.10
C ASP A 184 1.04 0.18 17.68
N GLY A 185 2.31 0.26 17.27
CA GLY A 185 2.69 0.69 15.93
C GLY A 185 2.11 -0.18 14.82
N THR A 186 2.04 -1.51 15.03
CA THR A 186 1.43 -2.44 14.07
C THR A 186 -0.06 -2.15 13.88
N SER A 187 -0.80 -1.77 14.93
CA SER A 187 -2.21 -1.37 14.78
C SER A 187 -2.36 -0.13 13.90
N TRP A 188 -1.50 0.87 14.07
CA TRP A 188 -1.49 2.07 13.24
C TRP A 188 -1.09 1.77 11.78
N TYR A 189 -0.10 0.92 11.58
CA TYR A 189 0.31 0.44 10.26
C TYR A 189 -0.85 -0.25 9.53
N ILE A 190 -1.54 -1.18 10.19
CA ILE A 190 -2.69 -1.89 9.61
C ILE A 190 -3.86 -0.93 9.31
N LEU A 191 -4.06 0.09 10.14
CA LEU A 191 -5.03 1.15 9.86
C LEU A 191 -4.64 1.97 8.62
N GLY A 192 -3.35 2.28 8.45
CA GLY A 192 -2.81 2.89 7.23
C GLY A 192 -3.14 2.06 5.99
N ASN A 193 -2.86 0.76 6.02
CA ASN A 193 -3.18 -0.16 4.93
C ASN A 193 -4.69 -0.19 4.63
N ALA A 194 -5.54 -0.19 5.66
CA ALA A 194 -6.99 -0.16 5.49
C ALA A 194 -7.47 1.12 4.80
N TYR A 195 -6.91 2.26 5.17
CA TYR A 195 -7.20 3.54 4.51
C TYR A 195 -6.71 3.58 3.07
N ILE A 196 -5.56 2.99 2.74
CA ILE A 196 -5.14 2.91 1.33
C ILE A 196 -6.15 2.09 0.50
N SER A 197 -6.58 0.93 1.00
CA SER A 197 -7.58 0.15 0.27
C SER A 197 -8.89 0.91 0.11
N LEU A 198 -9.34 1.63 1.14
CA LEU A 198 -10.52 2.47 1.05
C LEU A 198 -10.33 3.62 0.05
N PHE A 199 -9.16 4.25 0.04
CA PHE A 199 -8.80 5.28 -0.93
C PHE A 199 -8.97 4.76 -2.37
N PHE A 200 -8.35 3.62 -2.71
CA PHE A 200 -8.46 3.07 -4.06
C PHE A 200 -9.85 2.52 -4.41
N SER A 201 -10.64 2.08 -3.42
CA SER A 201 -11.98 1.55 -3.68
C SER A 201 -13.10 2.60 -3.67
N SER A 202 -12.85 3.81 -3.16
CA SER A 202 -13.87 4.87 -2.98
C SER A 202 -13.68 6.08 -3.90
N GLY A 203 -13.04 5.88 -5.05
CA GLY A 203 -12.81 6.95 -6.03
C GLY A 203 -11.72 7.94 -5.61
N GLN A 204 -10.75 7.47 -4.80
CA GLN A 204 -9.54 8.21 -4.43
C GLN A 204 -9.83 9.54 -3.71
N ASN A 205 -10.75 9.51 -2.75
CA ASN A 205 -11.03 10.66 -1.88
C ASN A 205 -9.75 11.08 -1.13
N PRO A 206 -9.24 12.32 -1.33
CA PRO A 206 -7.99 12.78 -0.71
C PRO A 206 -7.99 12.70 0.83
N GLN A 207 -9.15 12.75 1.49
CA GLN A 207 -9.22 12.58 2.95
C GLN A 207 -8.70 11.21 3.39
N MET A 208 -8.95 10.16 2.58
CA MET A 208 -8.50 8.81 2.90
C MET A 208 -6.98 8.66 2.71
N SER A 209 -6.39 9.30 1.70
CA SER A 209 -4.93 9.30 1.54
C SER A 209 -4.24 10.05 2.69
N GLN A 210 -4.78 11.20 3.11
CA GLN A 210 -4.27 11.91 4.30
C GLN A 210 -4.37 11.07 5.58
N GLN A 211 -5.49 10.37 5.78
CA GLN A 211 -5.65 9.47 6.93
C GLN A 211 -4.66 8.30 6.89
N ALA A 212 -4.42 7.71 5.72
CA ALA A 212 -3.42 6.66 5.55
C ALA A 212 -2.01 7.15 5.90
N LEU A 213 -1.59 8.29 5.33
CA LEU A 213 -0.27 8.88 5.58
C LEU A 213 -0.08 9.25 7.05
N SER A 214 -1.11 9.81 7.69
CA SER A 214 -1.08 10.10 9.12
C SER A 214 -0.95 8.84 9.97
N ALA A 215 -1.64 7.75 9.62
CA ALA A 215 -1.56 6.49 10.35
C ALA A 215 -0.16 5.86 10.26
N TYR A 216 0.46 5.84 9.08
CA TYR A 216 1.85 5.37 8.95
C TYR A 216 2.84 6.24 9.72
N SER A 217 2.71 7.56 9.64
CA SER A 217 3.58 8.47 10.39
C SER A 217 3.43 8.26 11.90
N GLN A 218 2.23 7.97 12.38
CA GLN A 218 1.98 7.67 13.78
C GLN A 218 2.59 6.31 14.19
N ALA A 219 2.51 5.29 13.33
CA ALA A 219 3.13 3.98 13.57
C ALA A 219 4.65 4.14 13.81
N GLU A 220 5.35 4.80 12.89
CA GLU A 220 6.81 5.03 13.00
C GLU A 220 7.19 5.91 14.20
N LYS A 221 6.33 6.87 14.56
CA LYS A 221 6.61 7.79 15.67
C LYS A 221 6.58 7.09 17.03
N ILE A 222 5.64 6.17 17.21
CA ILE A 222 5.43 5.52 18.50
C ILE A 222 6.35 4.30 18.66
N ASP A 223 6.56 3.56 17.58
CA ASP A 223 7.22 2.27 17.63
C ASP A 223 8.40 2.22 16.64
N LYS A 224 9.59 1.97 17.19
CA LYS A 224 10.82 1.84 16.40
C LYS A 224 10.78 0.61 15.50
N ALA A 225 10.16 -0.49 15.94
CA ALA A 225 10.02 -1.69 15.12
C ALA A 225 9.17 -1.40 13.88
N SER A 226 8.12 -0.58 14.01
CA SER A 226 7.32 -0.10 12.88
C SER A 226 8.13 0.72 11.86
N ALA A 227 9.10 1.53 12.29
CA ALA A 227 10.01 2.25 11.38
C ALA A 227 10.98 1.32 10.62
N LEU A 228 11.10 0.07 11.07
CA LEU A 228 11.91 -1.00 10.49
C LEU A 228 11.07 -2.04 9.73
N ASN A 229 9.76 -1.80 9.57
CA ASN A 229 8.87 -2.64 8.77
C ASN A 229 9.00 -2.29 7.27
N ALA A 230 9.45 -3.25 6.45
CA ALA A 230 9.62 -3.08 5.01
C ALA A 230 8.30 -2.81 4.27
N ASP A 231 7.24 -3.55 4.59
CA ASP A 231 5.90 -3.39 4.01
C ASP A 231 5.31 -2.01 4.26
N LEU A 232 5.53 -1.43 5.45
CA LEU A 232 5.10 -0.06 5.75
C LEU A 232 5.69 0.93 4.76
N HIS A 233 7.00 0.87 4.54
CA HIS A 233 7.70 1.76 3.61
C HIS A 233 7.22 1.55 2.18
N PHE A 234 7.06 0.30 1.75
CA PHE A 234 6.60 -0.04 0.41
C PHE A 234 5.15 0.41 0.15
N ASN A 235 4.23 0.10 1.06
CA ASN A 235 2.81 0.43 0.92
C ASN A 235 2.58 1.94 0.93
N ARG A 236 3.28 2.66 1.83
CA ARG A 236 3.26 4.12 1.86
C ARG A 236 3.85 4.74 0.58
N SER A 237 4.94 4.18 0.05
CA SER A 237 5.58 4.66 -1.19
C SER A 237 4.66 4.54 -2.40
N THR A 238 3.85 3.49 -2.44
CA THR A 238 2.82 3.31 -3.47
C THR A 238 1.77 4.43 -3.43
N LEU A 239 1.36 4.85 -2.23
CA LEU A 239 0.47 6.01 -2.09
C LEU A 239 1.17 7.33 -2.46
N PHE A 240 2.43 7.51 -2.04
CA PHE A 240 3.23 8.68 -2.44
C PHE A 240 3.36 8.80 -3.95
N GLN A 241 3.63 7.69 -4.65
CA GLN A 241 3.73 7.69 -6.10
C GLN A 241 2.40 8.09 -6.76
N TYR A 242 1.26 7.58 -6.27
CA TYR A 242 -0.05 7.97 -6.78
C TYR A 242 -0.33 9.47 -6.58
N GLU A 243 0.04 10.01 -5.43
CA GLU A 243 -0.09 11.44 -5.07
C GLU A 243 1.00 12.33 -5.72
N GLU A 244 1.86 11.75 -6.57
CA GLU A 244 2.98 12.42 -7.27
C GLU A 244 4.06 12.99 -6.33
N MET A 245 4.18 12.42 -5.12
CA MET A 245 5.26 12.67 -4.17
C MET A 245 6.46 11.76 -4.50
N PHE A 246 7.01 11.91 -5.70
CA PHE A 246 7.99 10.97 -6.27
C PHE A 246 9.28 10.82 -5.46
N SER A 247 9.80 11.91 -4.85
CA SER A 247 10.98 11.82 -3.97
C SER A 247 10.73 10.90 -2.78
N SER A 248 9.55 11.03 -2.15
CA SER A 248 9.15 10.22 -1.00
C SER A 248 8.89 8.77 -1.39
N ALA A 249 8.32 8.54 -2.58
CA ALA A 249 8.13 7.19 -3.12
C ALA A 249 9.47 6.47 -3.37
N LEU A 250 10.42 7.13 -4.04
CA LEU A 250 11.76 6.57 -4.28
C LEU A 250 12.50 6.24 -2.98
N ALA A 251 12.47 7.16 -2.01
CA ALA A 251 13.10 6.96 -0.71
C ALA A 251 12.50 5.76 0.05
N GLY A 252 11.18 5.61 0.04
CA GLY A 252 10.54 4.50 0.74
C GLY A 252 10.67 3.16 0.02
N TYR A 253 10.69 3.11 -1.33
CA TYR A 253 11.03 1.88 -2.06
C TYR A 253 12.47 1.43 -1.76
N SER A 254 13.42 2.37 -1.78
CA SER A 254 14.82 2.10 -1.41
C SER A 254 14.93 1.61 0.04
N ARG A 255 14.17 2.22 0.96
CA ARG A 255 14.14 1.79 2.36
C ARG A 255 13.55 0.39 2.55
N ALA A 256 12.47 0.06 1.84
CA ALA A 256 11.89 -1.28 1.87
C ALA A 256 12.88 -2.33 1.34
N ALA A 257 13.56 -2.05 0.22
CA ALA A 257 14.60 -2.92 -0.34
C ALA A 257 15.78 -3.15 0.62
N ALA A 258 16.18 -2.12 1.38
CA ALA A 258 17.24 -2.24 2.36
C ALA A 258 16.83 -3.09 3.59
N LEU A 259 15.56 -3.02 4.00
CA LEU A 259 15.03 -3.76 5.15
C LEU A 259 14.70 -5.22 4.83
N ASP A 260 14.35 -5.52 3.58
CA ASP A 260 14.15 -6.88 3.08
C ASP A 260 14.81 -7.08 1.71
N PRO A 261 16.12 -7.39 1.68
CA PRO A 261 16.86 -7.60 0.42
C PRO A 261 16.39 -8.82 -0.39
N GLY A 262 15.62 -9.74 0.22
CA GLY A 262 15.04 -10.89 -0.47
C GLY A 262 13.75 -10.54 -1.23
N TRP A 263 13.17 -9.37 -0.98
CA TRP A 263 11.97 -8.91 -1.66
C TRP A 263 12.32 -8.18 -2.96
N GLU A 264 11.99 -8.79 -4.09
CA GLU A 264 12.34 -8.27 -5.43
C GLU A 264 11.50 -7.06 -5.86
N GLU A 265 10.29 -6.89 -5.32
CA GLU A 265 9.36 -5.86 -5.79
C GLU A 265 9.81 -4.41 -5.47
N PRO A 266 10.27 -4.06 -4.26
CA PRO A 266 10.73 -2.71 -3.95
C PRO A 266 11.82 -2.17 -4.89
N PRO A 267 12.95 -2.88 -5.16
CA PRO A 267 13.97 -2.38 -6.09
C PRO A 267 13.44 -2.31 -7.53
N GLU A 268 12.53 -3.19 -7.95
CA GLU A 268 11.87 -3.09 -9.25
C GLU A 268 11.01 -1.82 -9.35
N ARG A 269 10.21 -1.51 -8.32
CA ARG A 269 9.39 -0.28 -8.28
C ARG A 269 10.25 0.98 -8.29
N GLU A 270 11.33 1.01 -7.52
CA GLU A 270 12.30 2.12 -7.51
C GLU A 270 12.88 2.34 -8.91
N LYS A 271 13.35 1.27 -9.57
CA LYS A 271 13.91 1.32 -10.92
C LYS A 271 12.88 1.80 -11.94
N GLN A 272 11.67 1.25 -11.94
CA GLN A 272 10.58 1.64 -12.83
C GLN A 272 10.26 3.13 -12.71
N LEU A 273 10.22 3.65 -11.47
CA LEU A 273 9.96 5.07 -11.23
C LEU A 273 11.12 5.96 -11.71
N LEU A 274 12.37 5.55 -11.50
CA LEU A 274 13.54 6.26 -12.03
C LEU A 274 13.53 6.29 -13.57
N ASP A 275 13.26 5.15 -14.21
CA ASP A 275 13.18 5.06 -15.67
C ASP A 275 12.06 5.94 -16.23
N TYR A 276 10.89 5.95 -15.57
CA TYR A 276 9.80 6.87 -15.89
C TYR A 276 10.24 8.34 -15.81
N LEU A 277 10.87 8.76 -14.70
CA LEU A 277 11.32 10.14 -14.52
C LEU A 277 12.38 10.56 -15.54
N ASN A 278 13.32 9.65 -15.88
CA ASN A 278 14.31 9.87 -16.96
C ASN A 278 13.62 10.08 -18.31
N GLN A 279 12.64 9.22 -18.65
CA GLN A 279 11.93 9.31 -19.92
C GLN A 279 11.09 10.59 -20.01
N VAL A 280 10.32 10.91 -18.96
CA VAL A 280 9.48 12.11 -18.89
C VAL A 280 10.33 13.36 -19.08
N THR A 281 11.40 13.52 -18.30
CA THR A 281 12.26 14.71 -18.37
C THR A 281 12.93 14.85 -19.73
N SER A 282 13.49 13.76 -20.28
CA SER A 282 14.07 13.78 -21.63
C SER A 282 13.06 14.16 -22.71
N LEU A 283 11.82 13.68 -22.62
CA LEU A 283 10.77 13.99 -23.60
C LEU A 283 10.26 15.43 -23.47
N ILE A 284 10.28 16.02 -22.28
CA ILE A 284 9.98 17.45 -22.09
C ILE A 284 11.05 18.30 -22.80
N GLU A 285 12.33 18.02 -22.54
CA GLU A 285 13.45 18.80 -23.08
C GLU A 285 13.47 18.84 -24.61
N ASN A 286 13.13 17.72 -25.25
CA ASN A 286 13.12 17.61 -26.72
C ASN A 286 11.72 17.72 -27.35
N LYS A 287 10.69 18.11 -26.57
CA LYS A 287 9.29 18.23 -27.01
C LYS A 287 8.82 16.98 -27.78
N GLY A 288 9.06 15.80 -27.20
CA GLY A 288 8.70 14.51 -27.81
C GLY A 288 9.45 14.19 -29.10
N LYS A 289 10.61 14.82 -29.33
CA LYS A 289 11.39 14.77 -30.58
C LYS A 289 10.60 15.23 -31.80
N VAL A 290 9.57 16.06 -31.61
CA VAL A 290 8.78 16.63 -32.71
C VAL A 290 9.61 17.69 -33.44
N LYS A 291 9.82 17.50 -34.76
CA LYS A 291 10.57 18.45 -35.59
C LYS A 291 9.93 19.85 -35.54
N ALA A 292 10.75 20.91 -35.47
CA ALA A 292 10.30 22.30 -35.34
C ALA A 292 9.25 22.74 -36.39
N ARG A 293 9.37 22.31 -37.66
CA ARG A 293 8.36 22.60 -38.69
C ARG A 293 7.01 21.94 -38.39
N ARG A 294 7.02 20.69 -37.93
CA ARG A 294 5.80 19.96 -37.55
C ARG A 294 5.17 20.59 -36.31
N LEU A 295 5.98 20.98 -35.33
CA LEU A 295 5.51 21.67 -34.13
C LEU A 295 4.81 22.99 -34.48
N ARG A 296 5.45 23.87 -35.26
CA ARG A 296 4.82 25.12 -35.72
C ARG A 296 3.50 24.90 -36.45
N ASN A 297 3.42 23.88 -37.30
CA ASN A 297 2.16 23.53 -37.97
C ASN A 297 1.09 23.09 -36.96
N MET A 298 1.43 22.27 -35.96
CA MET A 298 0.49 21.88 -34.90
C MET A 298 0.00 23.11 -34.13
N LEU A 299 0.91 23.98 -33.70
CA LEU A 299 0.61 25.16 -32.89
C LEU A 299 -0.20 26.22 -33.66
N SER A 300 -0.06 26.31 -34.99
CA SER A 300 -0.84 27.25 -35.81
C SER A 300 -2.37 27.03 -35.74
N SER A 301 -2.81 25.85 -35.28
CA SER A 301 -4.22 25.53 -35.07
C SER A 301 -4.74 25.80 -33.65
N LEU A 302 -3.88 26.27 -32.73
CA LEU A 302 -4.29 26.68 -31.40
C LEU A 302 -4.90 28.09 -31.47
N SER A 303 -6.20 28.16 -31.19
CA SER A 303 -6.97 29.41 -31.19
C SER A 303 -8.04 29.36 -30.11
N VAL A 304 -8.73 30.49 -29.86
CA VAL A 304 -9.83 30.56 -28.89
C VAL A 304 -10.95 29.56 -29.22
N SER A 305 -11.20 29.28 -30.51
CA SER A 305 -12.21 28.26 -30.90
C SER A 305 -11.81 26.84 -30.47
N ALA A 306 -10.52 26.59 -30.25
CA ALA A 306 -10.03 25.30 -29.79
C ALA A 306 -10.37 24.99 -28.32
N LEU A 307 -10.82 25.99 -27.55
CA LEU A 307 -11.39 25.80 -26.20
C LEU A 307 -12.67 24.96 -26.22
N GLY A 308 -13.35 24.88 -27.37
CA GLY A 308 -14.59 24.15 -27.53
C GLY A 308 -15.62 24.56 -26.47
N PRO A 309 -16.23 23.61 -25.74
CA PRO A 309 -17.20 23.90 -24.68
C PRO A 309 -16.75 24.94 -23.65
N CYS A 310 -15.45 25.04 -23.33
CA CYS A 310 -14.93 25.97 -22.32
C CYS A 310 -15.08 27.45 -22.68
N ALA A 311 -15.30 27.78 -23.96
CA ALA A 311 -15.54 29.16 -24.38
C ALA A 311 -16.97 29.64 -24.10
N SER A 312 -17.91 28.72 -23.78
CA SER A 312 -19.30 29.08 -23.55
C SER A 312 -19.50 29.80 -22.20
N PRO A 313 -20.28 30.89 -22.15
CA PRO A 313 -20.72 31.49 -20.88
C PRO A 313 -21.52 30.53 -19.98
N GLU A 314 -22.09 29.47 -20.55
CA GLU A 314 -22.85 28.45 -19.84
C GLU A 314 -21.99 27.24 -19.43
N PHE A 315 -20.69 27.26 -19.74
CA PHE A 315 -19.80 26.18 -19.38
C PHE A 315 -19.79 26.00 -17.86
N ARG A 316 -20.15 24.80 -17.42
CA ARG A 316 -19.98 24.37 -16.03
C ARG A 316 -18.66 23.62 -15.88
N SER A 317 -17.76 24.19 -15.08
CA SER A 317 -16.47 23.60 -14.76
C SER A 317 -16.61 22.43 -13.78
N PRO A 318 -15.56 21.61 -13.60
CA PRO A 318 -15.55 20.53 -12.62
C PRO A 318 -15.80 20.98 -11.18
N THR A 319 -15.40 22.21 -10.83
CA THR A 319 -15.62 22.79 -9.49
C THR A 319 -17.04 23.36 -9.31
N GLY A 320 -17.87 23.31 -10.35
CA GLY A 320 -19.23 23.83 -10.35
C GLY A 320 -19.36 25.30 -10.76
N ARG A 321 -18.24 25.98 -11.05
CA ARG A 321 -18.26 27.34 -11.60
C ARG A 321 -18.99 27.35 -12.95
N ILE A 322 -19.82 28.37 -13.16
CA ILE A 322 -20.47 28.63 -14.45
C ILE A 322 -19.80 29.84 -15.08
N GLY A 323 -19.40 29.73 -16.35
CA GLY A 323 -18.80 30.82 -17.10
C GLY A 323 -17.74 30.32 -18.09
N SER A 324 -17.41 31.16 -19.06
CA SER A 324 -16.30 30.90 -19.97
C SER A 324 -14.97 30.87 -19.21
N LEU A 325 -14.05 30.04 -19.70
CA LEU A 325 -12.69 29.96 -19.20
C LEU A 325 -11.74 30.78 -20.07
N VAL A 326 -10.72 31.34 -19.42
CA VAL A 326 -9.69 32.13 -20.08
C VAL A 326 -8.53 31.20 -20.45
N PRO A 327 -8.10 31.15 -21.73
CA PRO A 327 -6.92 30.39 -22.11
C PRO A 327 -5.69 30.99 -21.41
N CYS A 328 -4.87 30.15 -20.79
CA CYS A 328 -3.67 30.57 -20.06
C CYS A 328 -2.47 29.77 -20.56
N SER A 329 -1.34 30.46 -20.77
CA SER A 329 -0.08 29.80 -21.13
C SER A 329 0.40 28.92 -19.97
N PHE A 330 1.15 27.87 -20.28
CA PHE A 330 1.67 26.99 -19.24
C PHE A 330 2.67 27.70 -18.34
N SER A 331 3.38 28.71 -18.86
CA SER A 331 4.27 29.57 -18.09
C SER A 331 3.52 30.33 -16.99
N ASP A 332 2.36 30.91 -17.32
CA ASP A 332 1.58 31.76 -16.41
C ASP A 332 0.77 31.00 -15.36
N LEU A 333 0.52 29.71 -15.58
CA LEU A 333 -0.18 28.90 -14.57
C LEU A 333 0.60 28.89 -13.24
N THR A 334 -0.12 28.94 -12.13
CA THR A 334 0.46 28.87 -10.77
C THR A 334 0.36 27.46 -10.20
N HIS A 335 1.14 27.15 -9.16
CA HIS A 335 1.05 25.86 -8.46
C HIS A 335 -0.32 25.70 -7.78
N GLY A 336 -0.89 24.51 -7.84
CA GLY A 336 -2.22 24.20 -7.31
C GLY A 336 -3.33 24.45 -8.33
N HIS A 337 -4.51 24.79 -7.82
CA HIS A 337 -5.73 24.97 -8.62
C HIS A 337 -5.76 26.34 -9.31
N ASN A 338 -5.91 26.34 -10.64
CA ASN A 338 -6.01 27.57 -11.42
C ASN A 338 -7.47 27.85 -11.84
N ALA A 339 -8.27 28.37 -10.91
CA ALA A 339 -9.70 28.65 -11.13
C ALA A 339 -9.94 29.61 -12.30
N GLY A 340 -10.88 29.28 -13.18
CA GLY A 340 -11.21 30.10 -14.35
C GLY A 340 -10.25 30.05 -15.53
N ALA A 341 -9.12 29.36 -15.40
CA ALA A 341 -8.16 29.20 -16.48
C ALA A 341 -8.45 27.92 -17.28
N ALA A 342 -8.01 27.88 -18.53
CA ALA A 342 -7.95 26.69 -19.34
C ALA A 342 -6.53 26.51 -19.89
N ALA A 343 -5.89 25.40 -19.58
CA ALA A 343 -4.64 25.01 -20.23
C ALA A 343 -4.96 24.41 -21.60
N LEU A 344 -4.41 24.98 -22.67
CA LEU A 344 -4.67 24.57 -24.06
C LEU A 344 -3.34 24.25 -24.74
N GLY A 345 -3.22 23.05 -25.33
CA GLY A 345 -2.00 22.67 -26.02
C GLY A 345 -2.15 21.51 -27.00
N LYS A 346 -1.04 21.21 -27.67
CA LYS A 346 -0.89 20.11 -28.61
C LYS A 346 -0.08 18.98 -28.01
N VAL A 347 -0.59 17.75 -28.08
CA VAL A 347 0.13 16.56 -27.61
C VAL A 347 1.38 16.33 -28.46
N VAL A 348 2.53 16.14 -27.81
CA VAL A 348 3.83 15.93 -28.48
C VAL A 348 4.47 14.57 -28.17
N PHE A 349 4.11 13.94 -27.06
CA PHE A 349 4.49 12.57 -26.72
C PHE A 349 3.47 11.95 -25.77
N SER A 350 3.47 10.63 -25.65
CA SER A 350 2.75 9.89 -24.61
C SER A 350 3.64 8.80 -24.03
N LEU A 351 3.38 8.45 -22.78
CA LEU A 351 4.03 7.40 -22.03
C LEU A 351 2.94 6.54 -21.37
N ALA A 352 2.91 5.27 -21.75
CA ALA A 352 2.15 4.24 -21.07
C ALA A 352 3.15 3.38 -20.29
N THR A 353 3.32 3.64 -18.99
CA THR A 353 4.13 2.79 -18.12
C THR A 353 3.37 1.50 -17.79
N GLU A 354 4.08 0.38 -17.81
CA GLU A 354 3.59 -0.88 -17.26
C GLU A 354 3.21 -0.69 -15.78
N GLY A 355 2.09 -1.28 -15.33
CA GLY A 355 1.58 -1.07 -13.96
C GLY A 355 0.85 0.27 -13.73
N ARG A 356 0.18 0.80 -14.76
CA ARG A 356 -0.51 2.11 -14.84
C ARG A 356 -1.10 2.64 -13.52
N MET A 357 -0.47 3.65 -12.93
CA MET A 357 -1.16 4.58 -12.00
C MET A 357 -1.86 5.72 -12.76
N ALA A 358 -1.22 6.23 -13.82
CA ALA A 358 -1.73 7.29 -14.69
C ALA A 358 -1.26 7.11 -16.14
N PHE A 359 -2.06 7.61 -17.09
CA PHE A 359 -1.63 7.85 -18.46
C PHE A 359 -0.91 9.19 -18.53
N THR A 360 0.35 9.19 -18.97
CA THR A 360 1.16 10.40 -19.03
C THR A 360 1.32 10.86 -20.47
N PHE A 361 1.14 12.15 -20.74
CA PHE A 361 1.51 12.73 -22.03
C PHE A 361 2.09 14.13 -21.85
N GLY A 362 2.90 14.56 -22.82
CA GLY A 362 3.37 15.93 -22.89
C GLY A 362 2.56 16.72 -23.88
N MET A 363 2.24 17.97 -23.55
CA MET A 363 1.66 18.91 -24.50
C MET A 363 2.42 20.24 -24.51
N VAL A 364 2.33 20.93 -25.65
CA VAL A 364 2.99 22.21 -25.90
C VAL A 364 1.95 23.29 -26.19
N ASP A 365 2.07 24.45 -25.56
CA ASP A 365 1.18 25.60 -25.77
C ASP A 365 1.67 26.52 -26.91
N GLY A 366 0.97 27.64 -27.12
CA GLY A 366 1.30 28.63 -28.16
C GLY A 366 2.64 29.35 -27.93
N GLU A 367 3.18 29.36 -26.71
CA GLU A 367 4.48 29.93 -26.35
C GLU A 367 5.62 28.91 -26.46
N GLU A 368 5.30 27.73 -27.00
CA GLU A 368 6.18 26.58 -27.08
C GLU A 368 6.68 26.03 -25.72
N THR A 369 5.97 26.33 -24.63
CA THR A 369 6.22 25.76 -23.31
C THR A 369 5.69 24.33 -23.28
N CYS A 370 6.51 23.37 -22.86
CA CYS A 370 6.09 21.98 -22.70
C CYS A 370 5.64 21.72 -21.26
N CYS A 371 4.50 21.08 -21.10
CA CYS A 371 3.99 20.64 -19.79
C CYS A 371 3.57 19.17 -19.85
N VAL A 372 3.85 18.44 -18.77
CA VAL A 372 3.38 17.06 -18.59
C VAL A 372 1.94 17.07 -18.10
N VAL A 373 1.15 16.10 -18.51
CA VAL A 373 -0.19 15.85 -18.02
C VAL A 373 -0.25 14.41 -17.55
N MET A 374 -0.72 14.20 -16.32
CA MET A 374 -0.90 12.88 -15.73
C MET A 374 -2.39 12.65 -15.51
N VAL A 375 -2.98 11.71 -16.26
CA VAL A 375 -4.41 11.42 -16.24
C VAL A 375 -4.66 10.11 -15.51
N TYR A 376 -5.44 10.20 -14.43
CA TYR A 376 -5.80 9.07 -13.57
C TYR A 376 -7.18 8.53 -13.91
N ASN A 377 -7.51 7.37 -13.33
CA ASN A 377 -8.80 6.71 -13.49
C ASN A 377 -9.18 6.48 -14.96
N ILE A 378 -8.22 6.06 -15.79
CA ILE A 378 -8.42 5.81 -17.22
C ILE A 378 -8.82 4.35 -17.48
N SER A 379 -9.68 4.12 -18.48
CA SER A 379 -9.90 2.77 -19.02
C SER A 379 -8.76 2.35 -19.93
N ASP A 380 -8.54 1.03 -20.07
CA ASP A 380 -7.36 0.50 -20.77
C ASP A 380 -7.23 0.96 -22.23
N GLY A 381 -8.36 1.24 -22.88
CA GLY A 381 -8.43 1.70 -24.27
C GLY A 381 -8.43 3.23 -24.44
N TRP A 382 -8.34 4.00 -23.36
CA TRP A 382 -8.29 5.46 -23.45
C TRP A 382 -6.87 5.99 -23.64
N GLY A 383 -6.74 7.06 -24.42
CA GLY A 383 -5.51 7.81 -24.60
C GLY A 383 -5.70 8.98 -25.55
N VAL A 384 -4.65 9.78 -25.72
CA VAL A 384 -4.57 10.87 -26.70
C VAL A 384 -3.43 10.63 -27.68
N LEU A 385 -3.56 11.15 -28.90
CA LEU A 385 -2.59 10.98 -29.97
C LEU A 385 -1.71 12.22 -30.16
N ILE A 386 -0.49 12.02 -30.64
CA ILE A 386 0.41 13.13 -31.00
C ILE A 386 -0.25 14.02 -32.05
N GLY A 387 -0.38 15.32 -31.74
CA GLY A 387 -1.03 16.32 -32.57
C GLY A 387 -2.48 16.63 -32.17
N ASP A 388 -3.08 15.86 -31.27
CA ASP A 388 -4.38 16.20 -30.68
C ASP A 388 -4.30 17.53 -29.95
N THR A 389 -5.37 18.31 -30.04
CA THR A 389 -5.58 19.47 -29.18
C THR A 389 -6.24 19.02 -27.89
N VAL A 390 -5.63 19.34 -26.75
CA VAL A 390 -6.18 19.06 -25.44
C VAL A 390 -6.43 20.37 -24.69
N VAL A 391 -7.60 20.48 -24.08
CA VAL A 391 -7.95 21.54 -23.13
C VAL A 391 -8.17 20.91 -21.76
N ILE A 392 -7.53 21.49 -20.75
CA ILE A 392 -7.68 21.13 -19.34
C ILE A 392 -8.32 22.32 -18.61
N PRO A 393 -9.63 22.23 -18.28
CA PRO A 393 -10.33 23.21 -17.48
C PRO A 393 -9.75 23.28 -16.06
N GLU A 394 -9.52 24.48 -15.56
CA GLU A 394 -9.09 24.77 -14.19
C GLU A 394 -7.93 23.87 -13.69
N PRO A 395 -6.80 23.86 -14.40
CA PRO A 395 -5.76 22.84 -14.25
C PRO A 395 -5.14 22.84 -12.85
N GLN A 396 -4.87 21.62 -12.33
CA GLN A 396 -4.16 21.38 -11.08
C GLN A 396 -2.67 21.22 -11.37
N VAL A 397 -1.88 22.28 -11.18
CA VAL A 397 -0.46 22.26 -11.53
C VAL A 397 0.41 21.84 -10.34
N LYS A 398 1.29 20.86 -10.55
CA LYS A 398 2.35 20.51 -9.59
C LYS A 398 3.72 20.90 -10.13
N ARG A 399 4.59 21.33 -9.22
CA ARG A 399 6.01 21.57 -9.48
C ARG A 399 6.78 20.43 -8.84
N HIS A 400 7.59 19.74 -9.63
CA HIS A 400 8.38 18.61 -9.20
C HIS A 400 9.84 19.04 -9.12
N SER A 401 10.43 18.85 -7.94
CA SER A 401 11.86 19.00 -7.68
C SER A 401 12.29 17.76 -6.91
N ILE A 402 12.76 16.77 -7.64
CA ILE A 402 13.03 15.43 -7.14
C ILE A 402 14.53 15.21 -7.11
N THR A 403 15.06 14.69 -6.01
CA THR A 403 16.47 14.29 -5.91
C THR A 403 16.55 12.89 -5.31
N HIS A 404 17.28 11.99 -5.96
CA HIS A 404 17.48 10.61 -5.52
C HIS A 404 18.74 10.02 -6.15
N ASN A 405 19.64 9.42 -5.36
CA ASN A 405 20.90 8.80 -5.81
C ASN A 405 21.65 9.65 -6.86
N ASP A 406 21.97 10.89 -6.51
CA ASP A 406 22.67 11.89 -7.34
C ASP A 406 21.98 12.32 -8.65
N LYS A 407 20.74 11.87 -8.89
CA LYS A 407 19.91 12.35 -10.00
C LYS A 407 18.94 13.40 -9.52
N THR A 408 18.73 14.42 -10.35
CA THR A 408 17.75 15.48 -10.09
C THR A 408 16.79 15.61 -11.26
N TYR A 409 15.49 15.69 -10.95
CA TYR A 409 14.43 15.88 -11.94
C TYR A 409 13.62 17.12 -11.59
N ASN A 410 13.53 18.05 -12.54
CA ASN A 410 12.78 19.30 -12.39
C ASN A 410 11.79 19.45 -13.54
N PHE A 411 10.49 19.46 -13.24
CA PHE A 411 9.46 19.68 -14.24
C PHE A 411 8.13 20.14 -13.64
N ARG A 412 7.21 20.58 -14.49
CA ARG A 412 5.83 20.90 -14.14
C ARG A 412 4.89 19.86 -14.71
N SER A 413 3.90 19.44 -13.94
CA SER A 413 2.81 18.59 -14.40
C SER A 413 1.45 19.26 -14.16
N ILE A 414 0.45 18.83 -14.93
CA ILE A 414 -0.96 19.04 -14.65
C ILE A 414 -1.55 17.69 -14.26
N ARG A 415 -2.07 17.59 -13.02
CA ARG A 415 -2.81 16.43 -12.55
C ARG A 415 -4.24 16.49 -13.06
N VAL A 416 -4.74 15.38 -13.57
CA VAL A 416 -6.11 15.23 -14.05
C VAL A 416 -6.69 13.94 -13.47
N ASP A 417 -7.61 14.05 -12.50
CA ASP A 417 -8.12 12.88 -11.75
C ASP A 417 -9.05 11.97 -12.58
N SER A 418 -9.55 12.45 -13.71
CA SER A 418 -10.38 11.67 -14.62
C SER A 418 -10.27 12.17 -16.06
N PRO A 419 -10.25 11.28 -17.07
CA PRO A 419 -10.29 11.69 -18.47
C PRO A 419 -11.53 12.50 -18.83
N LEU A 420 -12.64 12.38 -18.07
CA LEU A 420 -13.87 13.16 -18.28
C LEU A 420 -13.67 14.67 -18.10
N LEU A 421 -12.60 15.07 -17.41
CA LEU A 421 -12.24 16.47 -17.22
C LEU A 421 -11.58 17.06 -18.46
N LEU A 422 -11.19 16.24 -19.44
CA LEU A 422 -10.51 16.67 -20.65
C LEU A 422 -11.47 16.98 -21.79
N ILE A 423 -11.07 17.94 -22.61
CA ILE A 423 -11.64 18.18 -23.93
C ILE A 423 -10.56 17.89 -24.95
N VAL A 424 -10.79 16.90 -25.80
CA VAL A 424 -9.85 16.46 -26.83
C VAL A 424 -10.46 16.76 -28.19
N ASN A 425 -9.75 17.52 -29.01
CA ASN A 425 -10.20 17.96 -30.33
C ASN A 425 -11.60 18.60 -30.29
N GLY A 426 -11.85 19.42 -29.27
CA GLY A 426 -13.13 20.13 -29.06
C GLY A 426 -14.26 19.28 -28.48
N LYS A 427 -14.03 18.00 -28.17
CA LYS A 427 -15.05 17.08 -27.66
C LYS A 427 -14.77 16.64 -26.22
N ARG A 428 -15.83 16.58 -25.40
CA ARG A 428 -15.78 15.97 -24.06
C ARG A 428 -15.55 14.47 -24.17
N GLN A 429 -14.86 13.89 -23.19
CA GLN A 429 -14.67 12.44 -23.14
C GLN A 429 -15.95 11.72 -22.68
N ALA A 430 -16.16 10.50 -23.19
CA ALA A 430 -17.32 9.68 -22.85
C ALA A 430 -17.11 8.94 -21.51
N MET A 431 -18.19 8.63 -20.78
CA MET A 431 -18.13 7.94 -19.48
C MET A 431 -17.29 6.64 -19.50
N GLN A 432 -17.33 5.89 -20.61
CA GLN A 432 -16.54 4.66 -20.83
C GLN A 432 -15.01 4.87 -20.87
N SER A 433 -14.54 6.12 -20.94
CA SER A 433 -13.11 6.45 -20.83
C SER A 433 -12.58 6.35 -19.39
N GLN A 434 -13.46 6.33 -18.39
CA GLN A 434 -13.08 6.30 -16.98
C GLN A 434 -13.19 4.89 -16.40
N THR A 435 -12.21 4.50 -15.59
CA THR A 435 -12.23 3.28 -14.76
C THR A 435 -11.44 3.56 -13.49
N ALA A 436 -11.93 3.15 -12.32
CA ALA A 436 -11.24 3.43 -11.07
C ALA A 436 -9.86 2.75 -11.05
N THR A 437 -8.82 3.51 -10.68
CA THR A 437 -7.48 2.94 -10.48
C THR A 437 -7.52 1.97 -9.29
N SER A 438 -7.11 0.73 -9.51
CA SER A 438 -6.90 -0.25 -8.45
C SER A 438 -5.42 -0.52 -8.27
N VAL A 439 -5.01 -0.69 -7.01
CA VAL A 439 -3.71 -1.25 -6.67
C VAL A 439 -3.97 -2.64 -6.15
N SER A 440 -3.41 -3.65 -6.84
CA SER A 440 -3.38 -5.00 -6.29
C SER A 440 -2.17 -5.10 -5.37
N TYR A 441 -2.44 -5.20 -4.07
CA TYR A 441 -1.41 -5.59 -3.11
C TYR A 441 -1.27 -7.10 -3.21
N LYS A 442 -0.16 -7.60 -3.74
CA LYS A 442 0.21 -8.98 -3.46
C LYS A 442 0.51 -9.04 -1.96
N PRO A 443 -0.10 -9.97 -1.20
CA PRO A 443 0.30 -10.16 0.18
C PRO A 443 1.76 -10.58 0.18
N HIS A 444 2.66 -9.70 0.62
CA HIS A 444 3.96 -10.14 1.09
C HIS A 444 3.70 -10.90 2.39
N THR A 445 4.11 -12.15 2.43
CA THR A 445 4.08 -12.94 3.66
C THR A 445 5.25 -12.47 4.51
N GLU A 446 4.97 -11.67 5.55
CA GLU A 446 5.90 -11.40 6.66
C GLU A 446 6.29 -12.69 7.41
#